data_AF-A0A5C6QRI9-F1
#
_entry.id   AF-A0A5C6QRI9-F1
#
_cell.length_a   1.000
_cell.length_b   1.000
_cell.length_c   1.000
_cell.angle_alpha   90.00
_cell.angle_beta   90.00
_cell.angle_gamma   90.00
#
_symmetry.space_group_name_H-M   'P 1'
#
loop_
_entity.id
_entity.type
_entity.pdbx_description
1 polymer ?
#
loop_
_entity_poly.entity_id
_entity_poly.type
_entity_poly.pdbx_seq_one_letter_code
_entity_poly.pdbx_strand_id
1 'polypeptide(L)'
;MKKNKQTTDNNANNILMRILTLVLIGLSACSSDYTVSTNLDKENFQTYFSHAQVKVFQDDSEFPGRYKLIGPVEGEDCQAKSHHAAPDKIAARTEARRQAAQQQGNAIIFSGCALIDDDQANKQCIATVVCYGMAYQVEPLKKIN
;
A
#
# COMPACT_ATOMS: atom_id res chain seq x y z
N MET A 1 -40.30 -33.51 62.58
CA MET A 1 -38.97 -33.18 62.02
C MET A 1 -39.11 -32.84 60.53
N LYS A 2 -39.31 -31.55 60.17
CA LYS A 2 -39.48 -31.07 58.78
C LYS A 2 -38.39 -30.02 58.44
N LYS A 3 -37.11 -30.39 58.48
CA LYS A 3 -35.98 -29.45 58.25
C LYS A 3 -35.02 -29.80 57.11
N ASN A 4 -35.34 -30.76 56.24
CA ASN A 4 -34.40 -31.21 55.18
C ASN A 4 -34.83 -30.97 53.72
N LYS A 5 -35.99 -30.36 53.44
CA LYS A 5 -36.41 -30.09 52.04
C LYS A 5 -36.10 -28.67 51.57
N GLN A 6 -36.25 -27.67 52.45
CA GLN A 6 -36.08 -26.25 52.11
C GLN A 6 -34.64 -25.85 51.73
N THR A 7 -33.63 -26.52 52.30
CA THR A 7 -32.21 -26.14 52.14
C THR A 7 -31.62 -26.60 50.79
N THR A 8 -32.15 -27.69 50.24
CA THR A 8 -31.67 -28.27 48.97
C THR A 8 -32.13 -27.46 47.77
N ASP A 9 -33.33 -26.89 47.81
CA ASP A 9 -33.91 -26.06 46.74
C ASP A 9 -33.18 -24.71 46.62
N ASN A 10 -32.75 -24.11 47.74
CA ASN A 10 -32.00 -22.84 47.72
C ASN A 10 -30.59 -22.98 47.12
N ASN A 11 -29.92 -24.12 47.34
CA ASN A 11 -28.62 -24.38 46.73
C ASN A 11 -28.74 -24.67 45.23
N ALA A 12 -29.78 -25.39 44.80
CA ALA A 12 -30.05 -25.62 43.39
C ALA A 12 -30.36 -24.30 42.66
N ASN A 13 -31.16 -23.41 43.25
CA ASN A 13 -31.46 -22.10 42.68
C ASN A 13 -30.23 -21.17 42.61
N ASN A 14 -29.36 -21.20 43.62
CA ASN A 14 -28.10 -20.45 43.60
C ASN A 14 -27.10 -20.98 42.56
N ILE A 15 -27.06 -22.30 42.35
CA ILE A 15 -26.23 -22.92 41.29
C ILE A 15 -26.80 -22.57 39.91
N LEU A 16 -28.13 -22.65 39.74
CA LEU A 16 -28.81 -22.28 38.49
C LEU A 16 -28.57 -20.80 38.15
N MET A 17 -28.63 -19.92 39.15
CA MET A 17 -28.37 -18.49 38.98
C MET A 17 -26.91 -18.22 38.57
N ARG A 18 -25.94 -18.93 39.17
CA ARG A 18 -24.51 -18.86 38.80
C ARG A 18 -24.25 -19.34 37.37
N ILE A 19 -24.89 -20.43 36.96
CA ILE A 19 -24.79 -20.95 35.59
C ILE A 19 -25.36 -19.93 34.61
N LEU A 20 -26.52 -19.34 34.92
CA LEU A 20 -27.13 -18.29 34.10
C LEU A 20 -26.22 -17.06 33.98
N THR A 21 -25.52 -16.67 35.05
CA THR A 21 -24.58 -15.54 35.01
C THR A 21 -23.34 -15.83 34.14
N LEU A 22 -22.81 -17.05 34.21
CA LEU A 22 -21.68 -17.49 33.38
C LEU A 22 -22.04 -17.53 31.88
N VAL A 23 -23.25 -17.97 31.54
CA VAL A 23 -23.74 -17.98 30.15
C VAL A 23 -23.89 -16.56 29.59
N LEU A 24 -24.41 -15.62 30.40
CA LEU A 24 -24.53 -14.22 30.00
C LEU A 24 -23.18 -13.54 29.70
N ILE A 25 -22.12 -13.89 30.45
CA ILE A 25 -20.77 -13.36 30.21
C ILE A 25 -20.13 -14.00 28.97
N GLY A 26 -20.41 -15.27 28.68
CA GLY A 26 -19.86 -15.96 27.51
C GLY A 26 -20.38 -15.43 26.16
N LEU A 27 -21.60 -14.89 26.13
CA LEU A 27 -22.22 -14.40 24.89
C LEU A 27 -21.68 -13.04 24.40
N SER A 28 -20.96 -12.27 25.23
CA SER A 28 -20.40 -10.97 24.83
C SER A 28 -19.07 -11.06 24.08
N ALA A 29 -18.43 -12.25 24.01
CA ALA A 29 -17.09 -12.43 23.44
C ALA A 29 -17.06 -12.64 21.91
N CYS A 30 -18.19 -12.88 21.24
CA CYS A 30 -18.21 -13.20 19.80
C CYS A 30 -18.34 -11.97 18.87
N SER A 31 -18.25 -10.75 19.40
CA SER A 31 -18.48 -9.52 18.63
C SER A 31 -17.21 -8.75 18.27
N SER A 32 -16.01 -9.30 18.46
CA SER A 32 -14.76 -8.54 18.25
C SER A 32 -14.16 -8.61 16.85
N ASP A 33 -14.55 -9.57 16.01
CA ASP A 33 -13.99 -9.73 14.66
C ASP A 33 -14.89 -9.09 13.59
N TYR A 34 -14.94 -7.76 13.60
CA TYR A 34 -15.52 -7.00 12.49
C TYR A 34 -14.51 -6.94 11.34
N THR A 35 -14.69 -7.81 10.34
CA THR A 35 -13.95 -7.72 9.08
C THR A 35 -14.62 -6.67 8.20
N VAL A 36 -14.15 -5.43 8.30
CA VAL A 36 -14.57 -4.37 7.37
C VAL A 36 -13.80 -4.57 6.06
N SER A 37 -14.46 -5.14 5.06
CA SER A 37 -13.92 -5.20 3.70
C SER A 37 -14.10 -3.82 3.06
N THR A 38 -12.99 -3.10 2.93
CA THR A 38 -12.94 -1.84 2.18
C THR A 38 -11.84 -1.93 1.14
N ASN A 39 -11.91 -1.07 0.12
CA ASN A 39 -10.83 -0.86 -0.83
C ASN A 39 -9.64 -0.05 -0.26
N LEU A 40 -9.66 0.27 1.04
CA LEU A 40 -8.57 0.92 1.76
C LEU A 40 -7.74 -0.14 2.48
N ASP A 41 -6.52 -0.30 1.99
CA ASP A 41 -5.49 -1.17 2.56
C ASP A 41 -4.59 -0.31 3.46
N LYS A 42 -4.59 -0.62 4.76
CA LYS A 42 -3.85 0.16 5.76
C LYS A 42 -2.35 0.03 5.55
N GLU A 43 -1.91 -1.14 5.11
CA GLU A 43 -0.52 -1.50 4.90
C GLU A 43 0.03 -0.80 3.64
N ASN A 44 -0.82 -0.50 2.66
CA ASN A 44 -0.42 0.10 1.38
C ASN A 44 -0.40 1.64 1.36
N PHE A 45 -0.87 2.33 2.41
CA PHE A 45 -0.89 3.81 2.41
C PHE A 45 0.49 4.45 2.24
N GLN A 46 1.56 3.85 2.77
CA GLN A 46 2.91 4.40 2.66
C GLN A 46 3.48 4.25 1.24
N THR A 47 3.13 3.16 0.55
CA THR A 47 3.65 2.83 -0.77
C THR A 47 2.83 3.45 -1.90
N TYR A 48 1.52 3.57 -1.73
CA TYR A 48 0.59 4.06 -2.76
C TYR A 48 0.97 5.47 -3.26
N PHE A 49 1.33 6.38 -2.35
CA PHE A 49 1.71 7.76 -2.69
C PHE A 49 3.23 8.01 -2.70
N SER A 50 4.05 6.96 -2.66
CA SER A 50 5.52 7.08 -2.61
C SER A 50 6.09 7.85 -3.80
N HIS A 51 5.52 7.69 -5.00
CA HIS A 51 5.89 8.43 -6.20
C HIS A 51 5.80 9.96 -6.03
N ALA A 52 4.88 10.47 -5.19
CA ALA A 52 4.70 11.90 -4.96
C ALA A 52 5.89 12.56 -4.25
N GLN A 53 6.70 11.76 -3.55
CA GLN A 53 7.90 12.22 -2.83
C GLN A 53 9.12 12.36 -3.77
N VAL A 54 9.04 11.84 -4.99
CA VAL A 54 10.11 11.91 -6.00
C VAL A 54 9.86 13.08 -6.93
N LYS A 55 10.73 14.09 -6.89
CA LYS A 55 10.63 15.25 -7.78
C LYS A 55 11.27 14.96 -9.14
N VAL A 56 10.59 15.35 -10.21
CA VAL A 56 11.13 15.26 -11.58
C VAL A 56 11.96 16.51 -11.85
N PHE A 57 13.19 16.31 -12.32
CA PHE A 57 14.10 17.36 -12.78
C PHE A 57 14.45 17.15 -14.25
N GLN A 58 14.80 18.22 -14.95
CA GLN A 58 15.21 18.13 -16.34
C GLN A 58 16.67 17.70 -16.48
N ASP A 59 17.53 18.19 -15.57
CA ASP A 59 18.94 17.86 -15.50
C ASP A 59 19.47 18.01 -14.05
N ASP A 60 20.70 17.58 -13.79
CA ASP A 60 21.29 17.55 -12.45
C ASP A 60 21.79 18.92 -11.95
N SER A 61 21.96 19.91 -12.82
CA SER A 61 22.27 21.29 -12.45
C SER A 61 21.08 22.00 -11.77
N GLU A 62 19.85 21.50 -11.94
CA GLU A 62 18.67 21.99 -11.23
C GLU A 62 18.60 21.52 -9.76
N PHE A 63 19.50 20.62 -9.33
CA PHE A 63 19.48 20.11 -7.97
C PHE A 63 19.82 21.22 -6.95
N PRO A 64 18.99 21.42 -5.91
CA PRO A 64 19.17 22.50 -4.94
C PRO A 64 20.34 22.29 -3.97
N GLY A 65 21.24 21.34 -4.23
CA GLY A 65 22.37 21.00 -3.35
C GLY A 65 23.09 19.73 -3.75
N ARG A 66 23.76 19.09 -2.79
CA ARG A 66 24.53 17.87 -3.04
C ARG A 66 23.60 16.73 -3.43
N TYR A 67 24.06 15.86 -4.31
CA TYR A 67 23.27 14.73 -4.77
C TYR A 67 24.12 13.47 -4.88
N LYS A 68 23.43 12.34 -4.84
CA LYS A 68 23.98 11.00 -5.07
C LYS A 68 23.11 10.28 -6.08
N LEU A 69 23.71 9.71 -7.11
CA LEU A 69 23.04 8.76 -8.00
C LEU A 69 22.71 7.47 -7.22
N ILE A 70 21.45 7.08 -7.23
CA ILE A 70 20.97 5.85 -6.60
C ILE A 70 21.03 4.70 -7.60
N GLY A 71 20.50 4.91 -8.81
CA GLY A 71 20.52 3.89 -9.85
C GLY A 71 19.51 4.15 -10.96
N PRO A 72 19.49 3.27 -11.98
CA PRO A 72 18.47 3.30 -13.00
C PRO A 72 17.12 2.84 -12.44
N VAL A 73 16.06 3.42 -12.98
CA VAL A 73 14.67 3.01 -12.74
C VAL A 73 13.93 2.96 -14.06
N GLU A 74 12.94 2.10 -14.11
CA GLU A 74 12.03 1.98 -15.24
C GLU A 74 10.59 1.97 -14.75
N GLY A 75 9.66 2.28 -15.63
CA GLY A 75 8.24 2.15 -15.34
C GLY A 75 7.49 1.94 -16.63
N GLU A 76 6.46 1.11 -16.55
CA GLU A 76 5.70 0.69 -17.71
C GLU A 76 4.21 0.93 -17.50
N ASP A 77 3.50 1.12 -18.60
CA ASP A 77 2.05 1.03 -18.64
C ASP A 77 1.66 0.09 -19.79
N CYS A 78 0.78 -0.86 -19.49
CA CYS A 78 0.49 -2.02 -20.33
C CYS A 78 -0.97 -2.06 -20.76
N GLN A 79 -1.19 -2.16 -22.07
CA GLN A 79 -2.49 -2.50 -22.63
C GLN A 79 -2.58 -4.02 -22.81
N ALA A 80 -3.31 -4.70 -21.93
CA ALA A 80 -3.43 -6.15 -22.00
C ALA A 80 -4.32 -6.66 -23.16
N LYS A 81 -5.26 -5.84 -23.65
CA LYS A 81 -6.20 -6.21 -24.72
C LYS A 81 -6.51 -5.00 -25.60
N SER A 82 -6.87 -5.23 -26.85
CA SER A 82 -7.15 -4.19 -27.86
C SER A 82 -8.24 -3.20 -27.48
N HIS A 83 -9.20 -3.59 -26.64
CA HIS A 83 -10.28 -2.72 -26.17
C HIS A 83 -10.00 -2.08 -24.80
N HIS A 84 -8.89 -2.41 -24.14
CA HIS A 84 -8.45 -1.69 -22.95
C HIS A 84 -7.85 -0.34 -23.35
N ALA A 85 -7.66 0.55 -22.36
CA ALA A 85 -6.98 1.82 -22.59
C ALA A 85 -5.60 1.60 -23.22
N ALA A 86 -5.25 2.45 -24.19
CA ALA A 86 -3.90 2.49 -24.74
C ALA A 86 -2.90 2.86 -23.63
N PRO A 87 -1.66 2.36 -23.69
CA PRO A 87 -0.66 2.63 -22.67
C PRO A 87 -0.29 4.13 -22.64
N ASP A 88 -0.16 4.68 -21.44
CA ASP A 88 0.05 6.10 -21.19
C ASP A 88 1.44 6.38 -20.58
N LYS A 89 2.05 7.44 -21.10
CA LYS A 89 3.36 7.92 -20.65
C LYS A 89 3.33 8.44 -19.21
N ILE A 90 2.22 9.04 -18.75
CA ILE A 90 2.13 9.56 -17.38
C ILE A 90 2.04 8.42 -16.38
N ALA A 91 1.27 7.36 -16.69
CA ALA A 91 1.25 6.13 -15.90
C ALA A 91 2.64 5.48 -15.80
N ALA A 92 3.32 5.25 -16.93
CA ALA A 92 4.67 4.69 -16.96
C ALA A 92 5.69 5.55 -16.16
N ARG A 93 5.63 6.88 -16.27
CA ARG A 93 6.48 7.78 -15.46
C ARG A 93 6.14 7.73 -13.97
N THR A 94 4.88 7.55 -13.62
CA THR A 94 4.44 7.42 -12.23
C THR A 94 5.00 6.14 -11.61
N GLU A 95 4.99 5.05 -12.38
CA GLU A 95 5.59 3.77 -11.96
C GLU A 95 7.11 3.88 -11.78
N ALA A 96 7.82 4.54 -12.71
CA ALA A 96 9.25 4.79 -12.56
C ALA A 96 9.59 5.61 -11.31
N ARG A 97 8.75 6.60 -10.96
CA ARG A 97 8.88 7.38 -9.72
C ARG A 97 8.60 6.53 -8.48
N ARG A 98 7.66 5.60 -8.55
CA ARG A 98 7.40 4.63 -7.48
C ARG A 98 8.63 3.76 -7.24
N GLN A 99 9.25 3.25 -8.30
CA GLN A 99 10.52 2.50 -8.20
C GLN A 99 11.65 3.36 -7.61
N ALA A 100 11.79 4.62 -8.05
CA ALA A 100 12.78 5.54 -7.49
C ALA A 100 12.60 5.73 -5.97
N ALA A 101 11.35 5.90 -5.51
CA ALA A 101 11.04 6.01 -4.09
C ALA A 101 11.38 4.72 -3.33
N GLN A 102 11.12 3.54 -3.90
CA GLN A 102 11.50 2.25 -3.30
C GLN A 102 13.01 2.09 -3.15
N GLN A 103 13.78 2.64 -4.08
CA GLN A 103 15.24 2.70 -4.00
C GLN A 103 15.74 3.81 -3.07
N GLN A 104 14.86 4.47 -2.31
CA GLN A 104 15.18 5.59 -1.42
C GLN A 104 15.67 6.84 -2.16
N GLY A 105 15.31 7.02 -3.44
CA GLY A 105 15.52 8.27 -4.17
C GLY A 105 14.39 9.27 -3.91
N ASN A 106 14.72 10.56 -3.94
CA ASN A 106 13.76 11.68 -3.84
C ASN A 106 13.75 12.56 -5.10
N ALA A 107 14.55 12.23 -6.10
CA ALA A 107 14.61 12.92 -7.38
C ALA A 107 14.76 11.92 -8.54
N ILE A 108 14.27 12.27 -9.72
CA ILE A 108 14.42 11.49 -10.95
C ILE A 108 14.68 12.42 -12.14
N ILE A 109 15.57 11.99 -13.03
CA ILE A 109 15.74 12.59 -14.36
C ILE A 109 15.38 11.52 -15.39
N PHE A 110 14.37 11.79 -16.22
CA PHE A 110 13.94 10.86 -17.26
C PHE A 110 14.82 11.00 -18.51
N SER A 111 15.33 9.87 -19.02
CA SER A 111 16.07 9.85 -20.29
C SER A 111 15.13 9.75 -21.50
N GLY A 112 13.97 9.12 -21.34
CA GLY A 112 13.00 8.98 -22.43
C GLY A 112 11.90 7.97 -22.12
N CYS A 113 10.96 7.85 -23.06
CA CYS A 113 9.98 6.77 -23.06
C CYS A 113 9.85 6.21 -24.47
N ALA A 114 9.60 4.91 -24.58
CA ALA A 114 9.41 4.20 -25.83
C ALA A 114 8.05 3.48 -25.82
N LEU A 115 7.37 3.50 -26.96
CA LEU A 115 6.15 2.74 -27.21
C LEU A 115 6.54 1.44 -27.94
N ILE A 116 5.96 0.34 -27.48
CA ILE A 116 6.11 -0.99 -28.04
C ILE A 116 4.70 -1.41 -28.47
N ASP A 117 4.36 -1.23 -29.74
CA ASP A 117 3.00 -1.41 -30.28
C ASP A 117 2.59 -2.87 -30.56
N ASP A 118 3.52 -3.81 -30.43
CA ASP A 118 3.31 -5.26 -30.51
C ASP A 118 4.30 -5.93 -29.55
N ASP A 119 3.98 -5.90 -28.26
CA ASP A 119 4.90 -6.33 -27.20
C ASP A 119 4.98 -7.86 -27.12
N GLN A 120 5.66 -8.47 -28.10
CA GLN A 120 5.86 -9.92 -28.13
C GLN A 120 6.78 -10.43 -27.02
N ALA A 121 7.58 -9.55 -26.41
CA ALA A 121 8.41 -9.89 -25.26
C ALA A 121 7.53 -10.07 -24.00
N ASN A 122 6.54 -9.20 -23.82
CA ASN A 122 5.56 -9.30 -22.76
C ASN A 122 4.27 -9.99 -23.25
N LYS A 123 4.19 -11.31 -23.07
CA LYS A 123 3.02 -12.13 -23.47
C LYS A 123 1.68 -11.71 -22.84
N GLN A 124 1.68 -10.76 -21.89
CA GLN A 124 0.48 -10.24 -21.24
C GLN A 124 0.01 -8.90 -21.80
N CYS A 125 0.85 -8.20 -22.59
CA CYS A 125 0.58 -6.87 -23.11
C CYS A 125 0.59 -6.94 -24.64
N ILE A 126 -0.42 -6.34 -25.27
CA ILE A 126 -0.40 -6.15 -26.72
C ILE A 126 0.38 -4.90 -27.10
N ALA A 127 0.40 -3.90 -26.21
CA ALA A 127 1.20 -2.70 -26.35
C ALA A 127 1.65 -2.19 -24.98
N THR A 128 2.85 -1.62 -24.92
CA THR A 128 3.46 -1.14 -23.67
C THR A 128 4.18 0.17 -23.92
N VAL A 129 4.02 1.15 -23.02
CA VAL A 129 4.91 2.31 -22.93
C VAL A 129 5.88 2.09 -21.79
N VAL A 130 7.19 2.14 -22.06
CA VAL A 130 8.23 2.03 -21.04
C VAL A 130 8.97 3.36 -20.93
N CYS A 131 9.13 3.88 -19.72
CA CYS A 131 9.87 5.09 -19.41
C CYS A 131 11.11 4.78 -18.57
N TYR A 132 12.24 5.34 -18.97
CA TYR A 132 13.52 5.14 -18.31
C TYR A 132 13.99 6.42 -17.62
N GLY A 133 14.62 6.27 -16.46
CA GLY A 133 15.20 7.38 -15.73
C GLY A 133 16.33 6.98 -14.78
N MET A 134 17.00 7.98 -14.25
CA MET A 134 17.99 7.83 -13.18
C MET A 134 17.41 8.42 -11.90
N ALA A 135 17.42 7.62 -10.83
CA ALA A 135 16.99 8.03 -9.50
C ALA A 135 18.16 8.62 -8.71
N TYR A 136 17.88 9.68 -7.96
CA TYR A 136 18.87 10.40 -7.16
C TYR A 136 18.35 10.64 -5.75
N GLN A 137 19.28 10.75 -4.81
CA GLN A 137 19.05 11.33 -3.49
C GLN A 137 19.68 12.72 -3.47
N VAL A 138 18.85 13.75 -3.28
CA VAL A 138 19.25 15.16 -3.31
C VAL A 138 19.06 15.77 -1.92
N GLU A 139 20.13 16.38 -1.41
CA GLU A 139 20.16 17.12 -0.15
C GLU A 139 19.99 18.61 -0.44
N PRO A 140 18.95 19.28 0.10
CA PRO A 140 18.82 20.73 -0.02
C PRO A 140 19.99 21.45 0.63
N LEU A 141 20.47 22.54 0.03
CA LEU A 141 21.43 23.42 0.69
C LEU A 141 20.86 23.92 2.03
N LYS A 142 21.61 23.70 3.11
CA LYS A 142 21.27 24.23 4.44
C LYS A 142 21.34 25.75 4.37
N LYS A 143 20.18 26.42 4.49
CA LYS A 143 20.15 27.88 4.67
C LYS A 143 20.81 28.19 6.01
N ILE A 144 21.93 28.91 5.96
CA ILE A 144 22.56 29.50 7.15
C ILE A 144 21.79 30.79 7.39
N ASN A 145 20.90 30.78 8.36
CA ASN A 145 20.23 31.98 8.87
C ASN A 145 21.12 32.64 9.92
#